data_AF-A0A814K933-F1
#
_entry.id   AF-A0A814K933-F1
#
_cell.length_a   1.000
_cell.length_b   1.000
_cell.length_c   1.000
_cell.angle_alpha   90.00
_cell.angle_beta   90.00
_cell.angle_gamma   90.00
#
_symmetry.space_group_name_H-M   'P 1'
#
loop_
_entity.id
_entity.type
_entity.pdbx_description
1 polymer ?
#
loop_
_entity_poly.entity_id
_entity_poly.type
_entity_poly.pdbx_seq_one_letter_code
_entity_poly.pdbx_strand_id
1 'polypeptide(L)'
;MVMCWSHMRKRVQKKLHLTEDKNLHNEIMDDIDTVQLSNSQKTFEVATKLFLKKWKSEEKVLQYFSSEWLESKNGWYEGLQMYVSSTNNALEATNRVIKDEDTIRGRLVLSRFTVVVFSIVMKWSKERNPIRVNSKKFEHQPSITLSHWTDGYN
;
A
#
# COMPACT_ATOMS: atom_id res chain seq x y z
N MET A 1 2.37 -12.52 -4.50
CA MET A 1 3.19 -11.58 -3.69
C MET A 1 2.30 -10.41 -3.35
N VAL A 2 2.25 -9.99 -2.08
CA VAL A 2 1.47 -8.81 -1.66
C VAL A 2 2.10 -7.57 -2.30
N MET A 3 1.29 -6.82 -3.04
CA MET A 3 1.70 -5.62 -3.74
C MET A 3 1.14 -4.40 -3.02
N CYS A 4 2.01 -3.42 -2.74
CA CYS A 4 1.56 -2.15 -2.18
C CYS A 4 0.58 -1.47 -3.15
N TRP A 5 -0.64 -1.23 -2.69
CA TRP A 5 -1.70 -0.56 -3.42
C TRP A 5 -1.27 0.81 -3.94
N SER A 6 -0.75 1.68 -3.07
CA SER A 6 -0.26 3.02 -3.44
C SER A 6 0.74 2.98 -4.59
N HIS A 7 1.63 1.98 -4.61
CA HIS A 7 2.60 1.81 -5.69
C HIS A 7 1.97 1.31 -6.99
N MET A 8 1.04 0.35 -6.90
CA MET A 8 0.28 -0.10 -8.06
C MET A 8 -0.48 1.08 -8.68
N ARG A 9 -1.30 1.77 -7.86
CA ARG A 9 -2.15 2.89 -8.27
C ARG A 9 -1.36 3.97 -8.99
N LYS A 10 -0.22 4.40 -8.42
CA LYS A 10 0.67 5.39 -9.04
C LYS A 10 1.25 4.93 -10.39
N ARG A 11 1.52 3.62 -10.57
CA ARG A 11 2.03 3.09 -11.82
C ARG A 11 0.95 3.03 -12.90
N VAL A 12 -0.26 2.64 -12.55
CA VAL A 12 -1.40 2.67 -13.48
C VAL A 12 -1.72 4.10 -13.89
N GLN A 13 -1.74 5.04 -12.94
CA GLN A 13 -1.95 6.46 -13.24
C GLN A 13 -0.93 7.00 -14.28
N LYS A 14 0.34 6.60 -14.17
CA LYS A 14 1.38 6.97 -15.16
C LYS A 14 1.13 6.38 -16.54
N LYS A 15 0.32 5.33 -16.67
CA LYS A 15 -0.01 4.63 -17.91
C LYS A 15 -1.39 4.98 -18.45
N LEU A 16 -2.17 5.84 -17.79
CA LEU A 16 -3.44 6.34 -18.32
C LEU A 16 -3.28 7.15 -19.62
N HIS A 17 -2.10 7.69 -19.92
CA HIS A 17 -1.85 8.32 -21.23
C HIS A 17 -2.01 7.37 -22.43
N LEU A 18 -2.17 6.07 -22.18
CA LEU A 18 -2.49 5.05 -23.20
C LEU A 18 -3.99 5.02 -23.55
N THR A 19 -4.85 5.63 -22.72
CA THR A 19 -6.29 5.80 -22.95
C THR A 19 -6.51 6.79 -24.11
N GLU A 20 -7.49 6.52 -24.95
CA GLU A 20 -7.83 7.33 -26.12
C GLU A 20 -8.48 8.65 -25.70
N ASP A 21 -9.40 8.60 -24.73
CA ASP A 21 -10.04 9.77 -24.15
C ASP A 21 -9.52 10.08 -22.73
N LYS A 22 -8.87 11.25 -22.60
CA LYS A 22 -8.33 11.72 -21.32
C LYS A 22 -9.41 12.02 -20.27
N ASN A 23 -10.65 12.29 -20.69
CA ASN A 23 -11.75 12.55 -19.77
C ASN A 23 -12.09 11.31 -18.93
N LEU A 24 -11.76 10.12 -19.43
CA LEU A 24 -12.04 8.84 -18.76
C LEU A 24 -11.02 8.49 -17.67
N HIS A 25 -9.91 9.22 -17.57
CA HIS A 25 -8.82 8.89 -16.63
C HIS A 25 -9.29 8.77 -15.18
N ASN A 26 -10.12 9.71 -14.72
CA ASN A 26 -10.60 9.71 -13.33
C ASN A 26 -11.55 8.53 -13.11
N GLU A 27 -12.49 8.31 -14.02
CA GLU A 27 -13.46 7.21 -13.91
C GLU A 27 -12.80 5.83 -13.93
N ILE A 28 -11.78 5.63 -14.78
CA ILE A 28 -10.97 4.40 -14.80
C ILE A 28 -10.29 4.19 -13.46
N MET A 29 -9.72 5.24 -12.87
CA MET A 29 -9.05 5.15 -11.58
C MET A 29 -10.02 4.88 -10.43
N ASP A 30 -11.19 5.52 -10.44
CA ASP A 30 -12.24 5.31 -9.43
C ASP A 30 -12.76 3.86 -9.47
N ASP A 31 -12.91 3.29 -10.67
CA ASP A 31 -13.24 1.88 -10.81
C ASP A 31 -12.13 0.96 -10.30
N ILE A 32 -10.86 1.28 -10.55
CA ILE A 32 -9.73 0.50 -10.01
C ILE A 32 -9.67 0.60 -8.48
N ASP A 33 -9.91 1.78 -7.93
CA ASP A 33 -10.03 2.02 -6.49
C ASP A 33 -11.19 1.18 -5.92
N THR A 34 -12.30 1.05 -6.64
CA THR A 34 -13.42 0.16 -6.25
C THR A 34 -13.03 -1.32 -6.31
N VAL A 35 -12.33 -1.76 -7.37
CA VAL A 35 -11.84 -3.15 -7.47
C VAL A 35 -10.89 -3.47 -6.31
N GLN A 36 -10.08 -2.52 -5.87
CA GLN A 36 -9.14 -2.69 -4.77
C GLN A 36 -9.82 -3.08 -3.45
N LEU A 37 -11.02 -2.56 -3.22
CA LEU A 37 -11.83 -2.84 -2.02
C LEU A 37 -12.45 -4.24 -2.01
N SER A 38 -12.20 -5.06 -3.04
CA SER A 38 -12.63 -6.46 -3.06
C SER A 38 -12.17 -7.19 -1.79
N ASN A 39 -13.11 -7.73 -1.04
CA ASN A 39 -12.87 -8.38 0.25
C ASN A 39 -12.54 -9.88 0.15
N SER A 40 -12.56 -10.44 -1.06
CA SER A 40 -12.22 -11.83 -1.31
C SER A 40 -11.70 -12.00 -2.73
N GLN A 41 -10.96 -13.09 -2.98
CA GLN A 41 -10.50 -13.44 -4.32
C GLN A 41 -11.67 -13.58 -5.30
N LYS A 42 -12.78 -14.20 -4.89
CA LYS A 42 -13.97 -14.36 -5.74
C LYS A 42 -14.56 -13.00 -6.14
N THR A 43 -14.68 -12.08 -5.19
CA THR A 43 -15.15 -10.71 -5.47
C THR A 43 -14.20 -10.00 -6.44
N PHE A 44 -12.89 -10.13 -6.21
CA PHE A 44 -11.86 -9.53 -7.05
C PHE A 44 -11.90 -10.05 -8.49
N GLU A 45 -12.02 -11.36 -8.69
CA GLU A 45 -12.14 -11.98 -10.02
C GLU A 45 -13.39 -11.53 -10.77
N VAL A 46 -14.52 -11.36 -10.09
CA VAL A 46 -15.75 -10.85 -10.71
C VAL A 46 -15.62 -9.37 -11.04
N ALA A 47 -15.12 -8.56 -10.09
CA ALA A 47 -14.94 -7.13 -10.27
C ALA A 47 -13.98 -6.81 -11.42
N THR A 48 -12.85 -7.53 -11.52
CA THR A 48 -11.89 -7.37 -12.62
C THR A 48 -12.50 -7.77 -13.97
N LYS A 49 -13.30 -8.84 -14.05
CA LYS A 49 -14.04 -9.19 -15.29
C LYS A 49 -15.02 -8.09 -15.72
N LEU A 50 -15.73 -7.48 -14.76
CA LEU A 50 -16.64 -6.37 -15.03
C LEU A 50 -15.88 -5.12 -15.48
N PHE A 51 -14.76 -4.81 -14.83
CA PHE A 51 -13.87 -3.71 -15.21
C PHE A 51 -13.37 -3.85 -16.65
N LEU A 52 -12.82 -5.02 -17.02
CA LEU A 52 -12.35 -5.29 -18.38
C LEU A 52 -13.48 -5.18 -19.41
N LYS A 53 -14.70 -5.62 -19.05
CA LYS A 53 -15.87 -5.51 -19.93
C LYS A 53 -16.31 -4.06 -20.14
N LYS A 54 -16.29 -3.24 -19.09
CA LYS A 54 -16.68 -1.82 -19.14
C LYS A 54 -15.73 -1.02 -20.04
N TRP A 55 -14.43 -1.19 -19.83
CA TRP A 55 -13.38 -0.40 -20.49
C TRP A 55 -12.86 -1.02 -21.80
N LYS A 56 -13.60 -1.95 -22.41
CA LYS A 56 -13.17 -2.71 -23.59
C LYS A 56 -12.71 -1.86 -24.78
N SER A 57 -13.19 -0.61 -24.89
CA SER A 57 -12.78 0.33 -25.92
C SER A 57 -11.36 0.87 -25.72
N GLU A 58 -10.87 0.86 -24.47
CA GLU A 58 -9.56 1.37 -24.08
C GLU A 58 -8.50 0.25 -24.11
N GLU A 59 -8.31 -0.35 -25.29
CA GLU A 59 -7.56 -1.60 -25.45
C GLU A 59 -6.12 -1.52 -24.93
N LYS A 60 -5.41 -0.42 -25.19
CA LYS A 60 -3.98 -0.27 -24.82
C LYS A 60 -3.77 -0.23 -23.31
N VAL A 61 -4.60 0.51 -22.58
CA VAL A 61 -4.50 0.58 -21.12
C VAL A 61 -4.97 -0.74 -20.49
N LEU A 62 -5.99 -1.39 -21.07
CA LEU A 62 -6.45 -2.69 -20.60
C LEU A 62 -5.43 -3.81 -20.82
N GLN A 63 -4.74 -3.81 -21.95
CA GLN A 63 -3.68 -4.78 -22.24
C GLN A 63 -2.56 -4.64 -21.19
N TYR A 64 -2.09 -3.42 -20.94
CA TYR A 64 -1.12 -3.14 -19.89
C TYR A 64 -1.63 -3.58 -18.51
N PHE A 65 -2.87 -3.23 -18.16
CA PHE A 65 -3.44 -3.52 -16.85
C PHE A 65 -3.58 -5.02 -16.62
N SER A 66 -4.07 -5.76 -17.62
CA SER A 66 -4.27 -7.20 -17.54
C SER A 66 -2.93 -7.93 -17.38
N SER A 67 -1.96 -7.66 -18.24
CA SER A 67 -0.67 -8.35 -18.21
C SER A 67 0.10 -8.06 -16.92
N GLU A 68 0.14 -6.80 -16.49
CA GLU A 68 0.97 -6.38 -15.36
C GLU A 68 0.27 -6.66 -14.02
N TRP A 69 -1.02 -6.34 -13.89
CA TRP A 69 -1.70 -6.23 -12.59
C TRP A 69 -2.74 -7.32 -12.34
N LEU A 70 -3.14 -8.10 -13.35
CA LEU A 70 -4.06 -9.23 -13.17
C LEU A 70 -3.35 -10.58 -13.35
N GLU A 71 -2.44 -10.69 -14.32
CA GLU A 71 -1.71 -11.93 -14.60
C GLU A 71 -0.42 -12.04 -13.78
N SER A 72 0.41 -10.98 -13.79
CA SER A 72 1.71 -11.01 -13.11
C SER A 72 1.64 -10.65 -11.62
N LYS A 73 0.91 -9.58 -11.27
CA LYS A 73 0.98 -8.94 -9.93
C LYS A 73 -0.38 -8.68 -9.31
N ASN A 74 -1.25 -9.70 -9.23
CA ASN A 74 -2.63 -9.60 -8.73
C ASN A 74 -2.82 -9.40 -7.22
N GLY A 75 -1.75 -9.19 -6.46
CA GLY A 75 -1.78 -9.17 -5.01
C GLY A 75 -2.04 -7.81 -4.35
N TRP A 76 -2.88 -6.94 -4.92
CA TRP A 76 -3.04 -5.54 -4.49
C TRP A 76 -4.42 -5.18 -3.88
N TYR A 77 -5.35 -6.13 -3.82
CA TYR A 77 -6.69 -5.94 -3.25
C TYR A 77 -6.75 -6.28 -1.75
N GLU A 78 -7.64 -5.63 -1.00
CA GLU A 78 -7.75 -5.76 0.48
C GLU A 78 -7.99 -7.21 0.95
N GLY A 79 -8.86 -7.92 0.23
CA GLY A 79 -9.24 -9.29 0.54
C GLY A 79 -8.15 -10.34 0.41
N LEU A 80 -6.99 -10.00 -0.16
CA LEU A 80 -5.87 -10.92 -0.29
C LEU A 80 -5.30 -11.31 1.08
N GLN A 81 -5.17 -10.32 1.95
CA GLN A 81 -4.67 -10.50 3.30
C GLN A 81 -5.41 -9.55 4.24
N MET A 82 -6.52 -10.04 4.77
CA MET A 82 -7.34 -9.31 5.72
C MET A 82 -6.50 -8.87 6.94
N TYR A 83 -6.83 -7.69 7.45
CA TYR A 83 -6.22 -7.09 8.66
C TYR A 83 -4.74 -6.71 8.50
N VAL A 84 -4.22 -6.67 7.28
CA VAL A 84 -2.89 -6.12 6.97
C VAL A 84 -3.07 -4.86 6.13
N SER A 85 -2.18 -3.87 6.33
CA SER A 85 -2.25 -2.64 5.54
C SER A 85 -1.97 -2.94 4.06
N SER A 86 -2.85 -2.45 3.17
CA SER A 86 -2.62 -2.42 1.73
C SER A 86 -1.52 -1.44 1.30
N THR A 87 -1.03 -0.62 2.24
CA THR A 87 0.07 0.32 2.01
C THR A 87 1.35 -0.16 2.67
N ASN A 88 2.49 0.17 2.07
CA ASN A 88 3.80 -0.04 2.66
C ASN A 88 4.30 1.21 3.42
N ASN A 89 3.44 2.19 3.71
CA ASN A 89 3.83 3.47 4.31
C ASN A 89 4.61 3.29 5.62
N ALA A 90 4.21 2.32 6.45
CA ALA A 90 4.91 2.00 7.70
C ALA A 90 6.35 1.51 7.44
N LEU A 91 6.55 0.68 6.42
CA LEU A 91 7.87 0.20 6.01
C LEU A 91 8.72 1.34 5.43
N GLU A 92 8.13 2.19 4.59
CA GLU A 92 8.82 3.34 4.01
C GLU A 92 9.22 4.37 5.06
N ALA A 93 8.33 4.66 6.02
CA ALA A 93 8.62 5.53 7.15
C ALA A 93 9.75 4.97 8.02
N THR A 94 9.72 3.66 8.31
CA THR A 94 10.78 2.99 9.07
C THR A 94 12.12 3.05 8.31
N ASN A 95 12.10 2.76 7.01
CA ASN A 95 13.29 2.86 6.16
C ASN A 95 13.84 4.29 6.12
N ARG A 96 12.97 5.30 6.15
CA ARG A 96 13.38 6.71 6.20
C ARG A 96 14.09 7.04 7.51
N VAL A 97 13.55 6.62 8.66
CA VAL A 97 14.20 6.80 9.97
C VAL A 97 15.59 6.17 9.98
N ILE A 98 15.71 4.92 9.53
CA ILE A 98 17.01 4.23 9.47
C ILE A 98 18.01 5.00 8.60
N LYS A 99 17.54 5.53 7.46
CA LYS A 99 18.38 6.32 6.55
C LYS A 99 18.78 7.66 7.15
N ASP A 100 17.83 8.41 7.68
CA ASP A 100 18.04 9.81 8.06
C ASP A 100 18.66 9.95 9.45
N GLU A 101 18.26 9.11 10.40
CA GLU A 101 18.68 9.19 11.80
C GLU A 101 19.82 8.20 12.13
N ASP A 102 19.68 6.93 11.74
CA ASP A 102 20.57 5.88 12.25
C ASP A 102 21.83 5.66 11.39
N THR A 103 21.74 5.89 10.08
CA THR A 103 22.85 5.69 9.13
C THR A 103 23.33 6.98 8.47
N ILE A 104 22.58 8.07 8.62
CA ILE A 104 22.87 9.38 7.99
C ILE A 104 23.10 9.22 6.47
N ARG A 105 22.33 8.33 5.85
CA ARG A 105 22.39 7.93 4.43
C ARG A 105 23.75 7.39 3.98
N GLY A 106 24.62 7.06 4.92
CA GLY A 106 25.92 6.47 4.66
C GLY A 106 25.83 4.98 4.33
N ARG A 107 26.68 4.52 3.41
CA ARG A 107 26.91 3.09 3.23
C ARG A 107 27.85 2.60 4.33
N LEU A 108 27.34 1.77 5.22
CA LEU A 108 28.12 1.18 6.31
C LEU A 108 28.66 -0.19 5.89
N VAL A 109 29.88 -0.49 6.33
CA VAL A 109 30.38 -1.87 6.33
C VAL A 109 29.53 -2.74 7.26
N LEU A 110 29.40 -4.03 6.96
CA LEU A 110 28.47 -4.92 7.66
C LEU A 110 28.64 -4.90 9.19
N SER A 111 29.88 -4.89 9.68
CA SER A 111 30.18 -4.84 11.12
C SER A 111 29.68 -3.57 11.81
N ARG A 112 29.69 -2.43 11.12
CA ARG A 112 29.12 -1.17 11.64
C ARG A 112 27.60 -1.18 11.52
N PHE A 113 27.08 -1.73 10.43
CA PHE A 113 25.63 -1.82 10.23
C PHE A 113 24.97 -2.69 11.30
N THR A 114 25.56 -3.82 11.70
CA THR A 114 25.02 -4.68 12.76
C THR A 114 24.92 -3.93 14.10
N VAL A 115 25.95 -3.15 14.46
CA VAL A 115 25.93 -2.31 15.67
C VAL A 115 24.77 -1.32 15.63
N VAL A 116 24.55 -0.66 14.49
CA VAL A 116 23.43 0.27 14.30
C VAL A 116 22.09 -0.46 14.44
N VAL A 117 21.90 -1.60 13.78
CA VAL A 117 20.66 -2.40 13.90
C VAL A 117 20.39 -2.82 15.34
N PHE A 118 21.40 -3.28 16.08
CA PHE A 118 21.24 -3.60 17.51
C PHE A 118 20.83 -2.38 18.34
N SER A 119 21.39 -1.20 18.05
CA SER A 119 20.99 0.03 18.75
C SER A 119 19.54 0.43 18.46
N ILE A 120 19.07 0.27 17.21
CA ILE A 120 17.68 0.54 16.82
C ILE A 120 16.74 -0.37 17.59
N VAL A 121 16.99 -1.69 17.56
CA VAL A 121 16.16 -2.67 18.26
C VAL A 121 16.18 -2.40 19.77
N MET A 122 17.34 -2.12 20.35
CA MET A 122 17.45 -1.80 21.77
C MET A 122 16.66 -0.53 22.14
N LYS A 123 16.73 0.53 21.33
CA LYS A 123 15.95 1.76 21.52
C LYS A 123 14.46 1.44 21.48
N TRP A 124 14.01 0.71 20.46
CA TRP A 124 12.61 0.33 20.30
C TRP A 124 12.09 -0.56 21.44
N SER A 125 12.90 -1.49 21.94
CA SER A 125 12.56 -2.32 23.10
C SER A 125 12.45 -1.49 24.38
N LYS A 126 13.37 -0.54 24.60
CA LYS A 126 13.33 0.37 25.76
C LYS A 126 12.10 1.27 25.71
N GLU A 127 11.80 1.85 24.56
CA GLU A 127 10.64 2.74 24.38
C GLU A 127 9.30 2.04 24.60
N ARG A 128 9.23 0.73 24.38
CA ARG A 128 8.00 -0.08 24.53
C ARG A 128 7.98 -0.93 25.79
N ASN A 129 8.93 -0.73 26.70
CA ASN A 129 8.96 -1.47 27.96
C ASN A 129 7.83 -0.97 28.88
N PRO A 130 6.83 -1.81 29.23
CA PRO A 130 5.65 -1.39 30.00
C PRO A 130 5.97 -0.90 31.42
N ILE A 131 7.17 -1.20 31.94
CA ILE A 131 7.62 -0.73 33.27
C ILE A 131 7.94 0.77 33.24
N ARG A 132 8.23 1.35 32.07
CA ARG A 132 8.56 2.78 31.95
C ARG A 132 7.31 3.65 31.93
N VAL A 133 7.35 4.78 32.64
CA VAL A 133 6.27 5.78 32.72
C VAL A 133 5.80 6.24 31.33
N ASN A 134 6.74 6.47 30.41
CA ASN A 134 6.45 6.94 29.04
C ASN A 134 6.53 5.82 28.00
N SER A 135 6.10 4.61 28.36
CA SER A 135 6.11 3.48 27.41
C SER A 135 5.16 3.71 26.24
N LYS A 136 5.66 3.55 25.02
CA LYS A 136 4.86 3.51 23.80
C LYS A 136 4.08 2.19 23.78
N LYS A 137 2.75 2.28 23.93
CA LYS A 137 1.86 1.12 23.90
C LYS A 137 1.53 0.73 22.46
N PHE A 138 1.27 -0.55 22.25
CA PHE A 138 0.65 -1.01 21.01
C PHE A 138 -0.85 -0.82 21.13
N GLU A 139 -1.43 -0.10 20.18
CA GLU A 139 -2.87 -0.03 20.04
C GLU A 139 -3.34 -1.31 19.34
N HIS A 140 -4.20 -2.07 20.03
CA HIS A 140 -4.73 -3.32 19.51
C HIS A 140 -6.03 -3.12 18.74
N GLN A 141 -6.65 -1.95 18.87
CA GLN A 141 -7.87 -1.57 18.18
C GLN A 141 -7.75 -0.13 17.69
N PRO A 142 -8.30 0.19 16.51
CA PRO A 142 -8.34 1.56 16.04
C PRO A 142 -9.24 2.42 16.95
N SER A 143 -8.75 3.59 17.36
CA SER A 143 -9.61 4.63 17.94
C SER A 143 -10.35 5.34 16.81
N ILE A 144 -11.58 4.91 16.55
CA ILE A 144 -12.45 5.54 15.56
C ILE A 144 -13.16 6.71 16.23
N THR A 145 -12.92 7.92 15.73
CA THR A 145 -13.60 9.13 16.19
C THR A 145 -14.83 9.41 15.32
N LEU A 146 -15.74 10.27 15.79
CA LEU A 146 -16.87 10.72 14.98
C LEU A 146 -16.41 11.37 13.67
N SER A 147 -15.30 12.12 13.71
CA SER A 147 -14.69 12.72 12.50
C SER A 147 -14.37 11.66 11.45
N HIS A 148 -13.75 10.54 11.85
CA HIS A 148 -13.43 9.46 10.91
C HIS A 148 -14.67 8.86 10.23
N TRP A 149 -15.80 8.79 10.95
CA TRP A 149 -17.07 8.36 10.37
C TRP A 149 -17.63 9.37 9.38
N THR A 150 -17.57 10.67 9.70
CA THR A 150 -18.03 11.74 8.82
C THR A 150 -17.19 11.83 7.55
N ASP A 151 -15.87 11.68 7.65
CA ASP A 151 -14.96 11.72 6.50
C ASP A 151 -15.11 10.51 5.58
N GLY A 152 -15.48 9.33 6.12
CA GLY A 152 -15.73 8.14 5.30
C GLY A 152 -17.07 8.13 4.58
N TYR A 153 -18.00 9.02 4.95
CA TYR A 153 -19.33 9.12 4.35
C TYR A 153 -19.42 10.17 3.22
N ASN A 154 -18.50 11.13 3.20
CA ASN A 154 -18.38 12.17 2.19
C ASN A 154 -17.36 11.81 1.11
#